data_AF-K1Z4H0-F1
#
_entry.id   AF-K1Z4H0-F1
#
_cell.length_a   1.000
_cell.length_b   1.000
_cell.length_c   1.000
_cell.angle_alpha   90.00
_cell.angle_beta   90.00
_cell.angle_gamma   90.00
#
_symmetry.space_group_name_H-M   'P 1'
#
loop_
_entity.id
_entity.type
_entity.pdbx_description
1 polymer ?
#
loop_
_entity_poly.entity_id
_entity_poly.type
_entity_poly.pdbx_seq_one_letter_code
_entity_poly.pdbx_strand_id
1 'polypeptide(L)'
;MEDQIANAAQSATSAAQQINWANPNWDLFLILFFVVASLLYGISLGRDRLIVIMVSVYMALAVVSFIPFIQPVASGVAGGLFAVRMTAFLGLFILLFFFLSQTALLSALGSKIGRGPIWHIMLLSILHAGLLISVTLSFFPQSITDALSVSTRNFFISDFAKAVWIILPIFGMMLGKGDKDSD
;
A
#
# COMPACT_ATOMS: atom_id res chain seq x y z
N MET A 1 0.98 14.09 30.97
CA MET A 1 1.32 13.12 29.90
C MET A 1 0.52 11.83 30.09
N GLU A 2 0.34 11.34 31.33
CA GLU A 2 -0.54 10.21 31.68
C GLU A 2 -2.00 10.35 31.22
N ASP A 3 -2.62 11.52 31.36
CA ASP A 3 -4.03 11.71 30.97
C ASP A 3 -4.27 11.55 29.45
N GLN A 4 -3.30 11.89 28.61
CA GLN A 4 -3.44 11.71 27.16
C GLN A 4 -3.31 10.24 26.75
N ILE A 5 -2.47 9.47 27.46
CA ILE A 5 -2.29 8.04 27.23
C ILE A 5 -3.54 7.27 27.70
N ALA A 6 -4.13 7.68 28.83
CA ALA A 6 -5.37 7.10 29.33
C ALA A 6 -6.57 7.34 28.39
N ASN A 7 -6.70 8.56 27.86
CA ASN A 7 -7.74 8.88 26.87
C ASN A 7 -7.55 8.15 25.54
N ALA A 8 -6.30 8.03 25.06
CA ALA A 8 -5.98 7.24 23.88
C ALA A 8 -6.30 5.75 24.08
N ALA A 9 -5.97 5.19 25.25
CA ALA A 9 -6.30 3.80 25.60
C ALA A 9 -7.81 3.57 25.70
N GLN A 10 -8.56 4.50 26.28
CA GLN A 10 -10.02 4.42 26.34
C GLN A 10 -10.67 4.50 24.96
N SER A 11 -10.24 5.42 24.10
CA SER A 11 -10.75 5.50 22.71
C SER A 11 -10.43 4.24 21.88
N ALA A 12 -9.24 3.64 22.07
CA ALA A 12 -8.89 2.37 21.45
C ALA A 12 -9.74 1.20 21.97
N THR A 13 -10.04 1.18 23.28
CA THR A 13 -10.87 0.14 23.90
C THR A 13 -12.33 0.23 23.46
N SER A 14 -12.89 1.44 23.38
CA SER A 14 -14.24 1.66 22.86
C SER A 14 -14.36 1.29 21.38
N ALA A 15 -13.35 1.62 20.58
CA ALA A 15 -13.28 1.20 19.18
C ALA A 15 -13.23 -0.33 19.03
N ALA A 16 -12.48 -1.02 19.90
CA ALA A 16 -12.39 -2.47 19.90
C ALA A 16 -13.68 -3.17 20.35
N GLN A 17 -14.43 -2.58 21.29
CA GLN A 17 -15.72 -3.12 21.77
C GLN A 17 -16.86 -2.96 20.76
N GLN A 18 -16.74 -2.04 19.82
CA GLN A 18 -17.72 -1.83 18.74
C GLN A 18 -17.50 -2.78 17.55
N ILE A 19 -16.45 -3.60 17.56
CA ILE A 19 -16.17 -4.60 16.54
C ILE A 19 -17.11 -5.79 16.74
N ASN A 20 -18.11 -5.89 15.87
CA ASN A 20 -19.06 -6.98 15.89
C ASN A 20 -18.46 -8.22 15.19
N TRP A 21 -17.77 -9.07 15.96
CA TRP A 21 -17.11 -10.29 15.47
C TRP A 21 -18.05 -11.28 14.77
N ALA A 22 -19.35 -11.20 15.06
CA ALA A 22 -20.38 -12.05 14.47
C ALA A 22 -20.81 -11.60 13.06
N ASN A 23 -20.52 -10.35 12.67
CA ASN A 23 -20.80 -9.85 11.32
C ASN A 23 -19.67 -8.89 10.88
N PRO A 24 -18.51 -9.43 10.45
CA PRO A 24 -17.35 -8.62 10.14
C PRO A 24 -17.67 -7.64 9.00
N ASN A 25 -17.46 -6.36 9.25
CA ASN A 25 -17.60 -5.33 8.24
C ASN A 25 -16.37 -5.31 7.31
N TRP A 26 -16.53 -4.72 6.12
CA TRP A 26 -15.43 -4.57 5.16
C TRP A 26 -14.26 -3.77 5.72
N ASP A 27 -14.51 -2.86 6.68
CA ASP A 27 -13.48 -2.11 7.39
C ASP A 27 -12.56 -3.02 8.23
N LEU A 28 -13.10 -3.99 8.97
CA LEU A 28 -12.31 -4.92 9.78
C LEU A 28 -11.41 -5.78 8.90
N PHE A 29 -11.94 -6.29 7.78
CA PHE A 29 -11.14 -7.06 6.82
C PHE A 29 -9.97 -6.23 6.28
N LEU A 30 -10.23 -4.97 5.93
CA LEU A 30 -9.21 -4.07 5.41
C LEU A 30 -8.13 -3.76 6.47
N ILE A 31 -8.53 -3.45 7.70
CA ILE A 31 -7.59 -3.18 8.81
C ILE A 31 -6.74 -4.41 9.10
N LEU A 32 -7.36 -5.59 9.16
CA LEU A 32 -6.64 -6.84 9.39
C LEU A 32 -5.66 -7.12 8.25
N PHE A 33 -6.09 -6.95 7.00
CA PHE A 33 -5.23 -7.08 5.83
C PHE A 33 -4.07 -6.10 5.87
N PHE A 34 -4.30 -4.83 6.23
CA PHE A 34 -3.25 -3.82 6.36
C PHE A 34 -2.21 -4.20 7.41
N VAL A 35 -2.66 -4.59 8.62
CA VAL A 35 -1.77 -4.99 9.72
C VAL A 35 -0.97 -6.23 9.33
N VAL A 36 -1.63 -7.28 8.84
CA VAL A 36 -0.97 -8.53 8.44
C VAL A 36 -0.01 -8.28 7.28
N ALA A 37 -0.41 -7.56 6.24
CA ALA A 37 0.47 -7.21 5.12
C ALA A 37 1.69 -6.43 5.61
N SER A 38 1.49 -5.37 6.39
CA SER A 38 2.58 -4.52 6.89
C SER A 38 3.60 -5.30 7.74
N LEU A 39 3.14 -6.21 8.61
CA LEU A 39 4.00 -7.05 9.44
C LEU A 39 4.68 -8.17 8.65
N LEU A 40 3.94 -8.90 7.81
CA LEU A 40 4.53 -9.94 6.96
C LEU A 40 5.57 -9.35 6.03
N TYR A 41 5.28 -8.22 5.39
CA TYR A 41 6.24 -7.55 4.51
C TYR A 41 7.42 -6.96 5.27
N GLY A 42 7.20 -6.40 6.47
CA GLY A 42 8.27 -5.81 7.29
C GLY A 42 9.23 -6.84 7.89
N ILE A 43 8.73 -8.01 8.27
CA ILE A 43 9.53 -9.06 8.92
C ILE A 43 10.09 -10.05 7.90
N SER A 44 9.29 -10.43 6.90
CA SER A 44 9.61 -11.54 6.00
C SER A 44 10.37 -11.10 4.75
N LEU A 45 10.30 -9.83 4.36
CA LEU A 45 11.02 -9.30 3.21
C LEU A 45 12.11 -8.32 3.66
N GLY A 46 13.36 -8.64 3.31
CA GLY A 46 14.47 -7.71 3.45
C GLY A 46 14.24 -6.43 2.64
N ARG A 47 14.89 -5.34 3.06
CA ARG A 47 14.75 -4.01 2.44
C ARG A 47 14.90 -4.02 0.92
N ASP A 48 15.88 -4.75 0.39
CA ASP A 48 16.18 -4.74 -1.05
C ASP A 48 15.00 -5.30 -1.86
N ARG A 49 14.28 -6.27 -1.31
CA ARG A 49 13.06 -6.80 -1.94
C ARG A 49 11.90 -5.83 -1.84
N LEU A 50 11.73 -5.13 -0.70
CA LEU A 50 10.70 -4.09 -0.54
C LEU A 50 10.86 -2.95 -1.55
N ILE A 51 12.09 -2.51 -1.79
CA ILE A 51 12.38 -1.45 -2.78
C ILE A 51 12.00 -1.93 -4.18
N VAL A 52 12.38 -3.15 -4.56
CA VAL A 52 12.01 -3.73 -5.85
C VAL A 52 10.49 -3.81 -6.00
N ILE A 53 9.79 -4.33 -4.99
CA ILE A 53 8.33 -4.42 -5.00
C ILE A 53 7.70 -3.04 -5.19
N MET A 54 8.18 -2.04 -4.45
CA MET A 54 7.72 -0.66 -4.61
C MET A 54 7.89 -0.16 -6.04
N VAL A 55 9.10 -0.27 -6.59
CA VAL A 55 9.40 0.17 -7.97
C VAL A 55 8.49 -0.56 -8.97
N SER A 56 8.30 -1.87 -8.80
CA SER A 56 7.38 -2.65 -9.63
C SER A 56 5.94 -2.17 -9.54
N VAL A 57 5.46 -1.80 -8.34
CA VAL A 57 4.12 -1.19 -8.17
C VAL A 57 4.01 0.14 -8.91
N TYR A 58 4.99 1.03 -8.77
CA TYR A 58 4.97 2.33 -9.46
C TYR A 58 5.01 2.17 -10.98
N MET A 59 5.88 1.30 -11.50
CA MET A 59 5.97 1.04 -12.93
C MET A 59 4.68 0.40 -13.46
N ALA A 60 4.12 -0.58 -12.75
CA ALA A 60 2.86 -1.20 -13.13
C ALA A 60 1.71 -0.18 -13.14
N LEU A 61 1.62 0.66 -12.09
CA LEU A 61 0.61 1.71 -11.99
C LEU A 61 0.73 2.71 -13.14
N ALA A 62 1.95 3.18 -13.44
CA ALA A 62 2.21 4.09 -14.55
C ALA A 62 1.74 3.48 -15.86
N VAL A 63 2.20 2.27 -16.18
CA VAL A 63 1.86 1.60 -17.44
C VAL A 63 0.34 1.39 -17.57
N VAL A 64 -0.33 0.87 -16.53
CA VAL A 64 -1.79 0.66 -16.57
C VAL A 64 -2.56 1.97 -16.72
N SER A 65 -2.07 3.07 -16.13
CA SER A 65 -2.70 4.38 -16.23
C SER A 65 -2.61 4.99 -17.63
N PHE A 66 -1.57 4.65 -18.40
CA PHE A 66 -1.34 5.17 -19.75
C PHE A 66 -1.89 4.29 -20.88
N ILE A 67 -2.34 3.06 -20.61
CA ILE A 67 -2.88 2.18 -21.66
C ILE A 67 -4.33 2.56 -22.00
N PRO A 68 -4.62 3.03 -23.22
CA PRO A 68 -5.96 3.49 -23.61
C PRO A 68 -7.01 2.37 -23.64
N PHE A 69 -6.61 1.12 -23.85
CA PHE A 69 -7.51 -0.06 -23.85
C PHE A 69 -8.09 -0.39 -22.47
N ILE A 70 -7.60 0.25 -21.43
CA ILE A 70 -8.06 0.08 -20.04
C ILE A 70 -8.89 1.31 -19.62
N GLN A 71 -9.01 2.36 -20.43
CA GLN A 71 -9.82 3.54 -20.11
C GLN A 71 -11.33 3.22 -20.09
N PRO A 72 -12.13 3.93 -19.28
CA PRO A 72 -13.55 3.67 -19.19
C PRO A 72 -14.19 4.17 -20.48
N VAL A 73 -14.39 3.25 -21.43
CA VAL A 73 -15.36 3.49 -22.50
C VAL A 73 -16.68 3.72 -21.78
N ALA A 74 -17.28 4.89 -21.98
CA ALA A 74 -18.46 5.40 -21.26
C ALA A 74 -19.75 4.57 -21.42
N SER A 75 -19.64 3.29 -21.80
CA SER A 75 -20.73 2.37 -22.06
C SER A 75 -20.78 1.29 -20.98
N GLY A 76 -21.68 1.44 -20.01
CA GLY A 76 -22.46 0.40 -19.31
C GLY A 76 -21.82 -0.88 -18.72
N VAL A 77 -20.53 -1.17 -18.94
CA VAL A 77 -19.85 -2.43 -18.58
C VAL A 77 -18.82 -2.17 -17.47
N ALA A 78 -19.23 -1.41 -16.44
CA ALA A 78 -18.35 -0.98 -15.36
C ALA A 78 -17.74 -2.16 -14.57
N GLY A 79 -18.48 -3.26 -14.44
CA GLY A 79 -18.02 -4.45 -13.70
C GLY A 79 -16.89 -5.22 -14.40
N GLY A 80 -16.97 -5.36 -15.73
CA GLY A 80 -15.95 -6.08 -16.52
C GLY A 80 -14.65 -5.29 -16.63
N LEU A 81 -14.74 -3.97 -16.81
CA LEU A 81 -13.55 -3.12 -16.90
C LEU A 81 -12.73 -3.12 -15.60
N PHE A 82 -13.39 -3.06 -14.43
CA PHE A 82 -12.70 -3.13 -13.14
C PHE A 82 -11.80 -4.36 -13.03
N ALA A 83 -12.37 -5.55 -13.28
CA ALA A 83 -11.65 -6.81 -13.18
C ALA A 83 -10.46 -6.85 -14.15
N VAL A 84 -10.64 -6.32 -15.37
CA VAL A 84 -9.55 -6.20 -16.35
C VAL A 84 -8.45 -5.26 -15.86
N ARG A 85 -8.77 -4.08 -15.31
CA ARG A 85 -7.75 -3.15 -14.77
C ARG A 85 -6.95 -3.78 -13.65
N MET A 86 -7.65 -4.40 -12.70
CA MET A 86 -7.04 -4.99 -11.52
C MET A 86 -6.18 -6.20 -11.90
N THR A 87 -6.65 -7.04 -12.82
CA THR A 87 -5.88 -8.17 -13.33
C THR A 87 -4.66 -7.72 -14.14
N ALA A 88 -4.81 -6.68 -14.98
CA ALA A 88 -3.70 -6.11 -15.74
C ALA A 88 -2.64 -5.50 -14.82
N PHE A 89 -3.07 -4.71 -13.82
CA PHE A 89 -2.17 -4.16 -12.79
C PHE A 89 -1.44 -5.26 -12.03
N LEU A 90 -2.17 -6.26 -11.52
CA LEU A 90 -1.58 -7.33 -10.73
C LEU A 90 -0.65 -8.21 -11.57
N GLY A 91 -1.07 -8.56 -12.79
CA GLY A 91 -0.26 -9.33 -13.72
C GLY A 91 1.03 -8.60 -14.12
N LEU A 92 0.93 -7.31 -14.44
CA LEU A 92 2.09 -6.50 -14.79
C LEU A 92 3.01 -6.28 -13.58
N PHE A 93 2.44 -6.04 -12.39
CA PHE A 93 3.19 -5.95 -11.15
C PHE A 93 3.97 -7.23 -10.88
N ILE A 94 3.34 -8.41 -10.95
CA ILE A 94 4.00 -9.71 -10.72
C ILE A 94 5.09 -9.94 -11.76
N LEU A 95 4.82 -9.66 -13.04
CA LEU A 95 5.78 -9.79 -14.13
C LEU A 95 7.00 -8.90 -13.89
N LEU A 96 6.78 -7.61 -13.60
CA LEU A 96 7.85 -6.65 -13.32
C LEU A 96 8.61 -7.01 -12.05
N PHE A 97 7.91 -7.45 -11.00
CA PHE A 97 8.55 -7.88 -9.76
C PHE A 97 9.53 -9.03 -10.01
N PHE A 98 9.09 -10.06 -10.74
CA PHE A 98 9.97 -11.19 -11.04
C PHE A 98 11.15 -10.77 -11.92
N PHE A 99 10.90 -9.94 -12.95
CA PHE A 99 11.94 -9.48 -13.86
C PHE A 99 12.99 -8.60 -13.15
N LEU A 100 12.54 -7.63 -12.34
CA LEU A 100 13.41 -6.75 -11.56
C LEU A 100 14.10 -7.49 -10.41
N SER A 101 13.45 -8.50 -9.83
CA SER A 101 14.03 -9.34 -8.77
C SER A 101 15.08 -10.33 -9.30
N GLN A 102 15.18 -10.54 -10.61
CA GLN A 102 16.22 -11.38 -11.21
C GLN A 102 17.36 -10.56 -11.80
N THR A 103 17.12 -9.30 -12.15
CA THR A 103 18.13 -8.45 -12.76
C THR A 103 19.12 -7.91 -11.72
N ALA A 104 20.33 -7.60 -12.19
CA ALA A 104 21.36 -6.86 -11.43
C ALA A 104 20.89 -5.46 -10.95
N LEU A 105 19.64 -5.08 -11.19
CA LEU A 105 18.99 -3.94 -10.54
C LEU A 105 18.92 -4.09 -9.02
N LEU A 106 18.71 -5.31 -8.51
CA LEU A 106 18.81 -5.58 -7.06
C LEU A 106 20.20 -5.25 -6.52
N SER A 107 21.26 -5.58 -7.25
CA SER A 107 22.61 -5.24 -6.83
C SER A 107 22.90 -3.75 -7.05
N ALA A 108 22.43 -3.11 -8.12
CA ALA A 108 22.64 -1.68 -8.36
C ALA A 108 21.89 -0.76 -7.36
N LEU A 109 20.65 -1.12 -7.00
CA LEU A 109 19.80 -0.39 -6.05
C LEU A 109 20.10 -0.81 -4.60
N GLY A 110 20.38 -2.08 -4.34
CA GLY A 110 20.66 -2.62 -3.01
C GLY A 110 22.09 -2.38 -2.51
N SER A 111 23.10 -2.37 -3.39
CA SER A 111 24.51 -2.17 -2.96
C SER A 111 24.85 -0.73 -2.60
N LYS A 112 24.20 0.26 -3.24
CA LYS A 112 24.44 1.69 -2.96
C LYS A 112 23.70 2.21 -1.73
N ILE A 113 22.66 1.51 -1.29
CA ILE A 113 21.87 1.85 -0.11
C ILE A 113 22.38 0.90 0.99
N GLY A 114 23.37 1.25 1.81
CA GLY A 114 23.92 0.34 2.84
C GLY A 114 22.83 -0.13 3.82
N ARG A 115 22.97 -1.31 4.49
CA ARG A 115 21.95 -1.89 5.42
C ARG A 115 21.24 -0.81 6.24
N GLY A 116 20.00 -0.49 5.87
CA GLY A 116 19.20 0.51 6.56
C GLY A 116 18.72 -0.01 7.91
N PRO A 117 18.44 0.88 8.88
CA PRO A 117 17.93 0.50 10.18
C PRO A 117 16.59 -0.25 10.05
N ILE A 118 16.34 -1.21 10.94
CA ILE A 118 15.14 -2.06 10.90
C ILE A 118 13.83 -1.25 10.96
N TRP A 119 13.88 -0.08 11.60
CA TRP A 119 12.77 0.85 11.68
C TRP A 119 12.37 1.42 10.32
N HIS A 120 13.33 1.63 9.42
CA HIS A 120 13.08 2.06 8.05
C HIS A 120 12.37 0.96 7.23
N ILE A 121 12.70 -0.31 7.47
CA ILE A 121 12.04 -1.46 6.84
C ILE A 121 10.57 -1.53 7.28
N MET A 122 10.31 -1.35 8.58
CA MET A 122 8.95 -1.28 9.13
C MET A 122 8.14 -0.10 8.58
N LEU A 123 8.76 1.08 8.49
CA LEU A 123 8.10 2.25 7.89
C LEU A 123 7.73 1.97 6.43
N LEU A 124 8.67 1.44 5.63
CA LEU A 124 8.42 1.11 4.23
C LEU A 124 7.35 0.02 4.05
N SER A 125 7.28 -0.98 4.92
CA SER A 125 6.26 -2.03 4.82
C SER A 125 4.85 -1.51 5.12
N ILE A 126 4.71 -0.60 6.09
CA ILE A 126 3.45 0.09 6.39
C ILE A 126 3.05 0.97 5.20
N LEU A 127 3.99 1.76 4.68
CA LEU A 127 3.77 2.61 3.50
C LEU A 127 3.39 1.80 2.27
N HIS A 128 3.98 0.62 2.12
CA HIS A 128 3.66 -0.32 1.05
C HIS A 128 2.26 -0.90 1.15
N ALA A 129 1.90 -1.42 2.33
CA ALA A 129 0.57 -1.96 2.55
C ALA A 129 -0.50 -0.90 2.28
N GLY A 130 -0.30 0.35 2.73
CA GLY A 130 -1.28 1.41 2.53
C GLY A 130 -1.40 1.86 1.08
N LEU A 131 -0.28 1.96 0.35
CA LEU A 131 -0.28 2.21 -1.09
C LEU A 131 -1.06 1.12 -1.84
N LEU A 132 -0.77 -0.16 -1.57
CA LEU A 132 -1.46 -1.27 -2.23
C LEU A 132 -2.96 -1.21 -1.98
N ILE A 133 -3.39 -0.99 -0.73
CA ILE A 133 -4.81 -0.88 -0.40
C ILE A 133 -5.45 0.30 -1.12
N SER A 134 -4.80 1.48 -1.11
CA SER A 134 -5.33 2.68 -1.76
C SER A 134 -5.49 2.47 -3.27
N VAL A 135 -4.48 1.90 -3.94
CA VAL A 135 -4.52 1.60 -5.38
C VAL A 135 -5.56 0.53 -5.68
N THR A 136 -5.62 -0.57 -4.92
CA THR A 136 -6.60 -1.63 -5.11
C THR A 136 -8.03 -1.10 -4.96
N LEU A 137 -8.31 -0.34 -3.90
CA LEU A 137 -9.63 0.26 -3.69
C LEU A 137 -9.97 1.32 -4.74
N SER A 138 -8.98 1.99 -5.34
CA SER A 138 -9.24 2.96 -6.42
C SER A 138 -9.85 2.31 -7.67
N PHE A 139 -9.65 0.99 -7.85
CA PHE A 139 -10.24 0.25 -8.93
C PHE A 139 -11.65 -0.23 -8.60
N PHE A 140 -12.01 -0.35 -7.32
CA PHE A 140 -13.29 -0.93 -6.91
C PHE A 140 -14.48 -0.07 -7.39
N PRO A 141 -15.59 -0.70 -7.82
CA PRO A 141 -16.80 0.01 -8.17
C PRO A 141 -17.45 0.63 -6.93
N GLN A 142 -18.21 1.71 -7.14
CA GLN A 142 -18.82 2.49 -6.05
C GLN A 142 -19.68 1.64 -5.12
N SER A 143 -20.39 0.63 -5.66
CA SER A 143 -21.23 -0.29 -4.89
C SER A 143 -20.50 -1.06 -3.80
N ILE A 144 -19.21 -1.37 -3.99
CA ILE A 144 -18.40 -2.06 -2.97
C ILE A 144 -17.80 -1.03 -2.00
N THR A 145 -17.35 0.11 -2.51
CA THR A 145 -16.81 1.17 -1.66
C THR A 145 -17.86 1.82 -0.77
N ASP A 146 -19.14 1.72 -1.12
CA ASP A 146 -20.26 2.19 -0.31
C ASP A 146 -20.48 1.37 0.96
N ALA A 147 -20.02 0.12 0.97
CA ALA A 147 -20.03 -0.73 2.15
C ALA A 147 -18.91 -0.39 3.15
N LEU A 148 -17.95 0.45 2.78
CA LEU A 148 -16.89 0.94 3.66
C LEU A 148 -17.37 2.15 4.47
N SER A 149 -16.88 2.27 5.71
CA SER A 149 -17.11 3.47 6.51
C SER A 149 -16.58 4.74 5.82
N VAL A 150 -17.17 5.89 6.18
CA VAL A 150 -16.73 7.20 5.68
C VAL A 150 -15.26 7.47 6.04
N SER A 151 -14.84 7.06 7.24
CA SER A 151 -13.45 7.19 7.70
C SER A 151 -12.47 6.43 6.80
N THR A 152 -12.76 5.16 6.49
CA THR A 152 -11.92 4.32 5.62
C THR A 152 -11.86 4.87 4.20
N ARG A 153 -12.99 5.34 3.67
CA ARG A 153 -13.03 6.02 2.35
C ARG A 153 -12.17 7.27 2.33
N ASN A 154 -12.25 8.10 3.36
CA ASN A 154 -11.44 9.32 3.44
C ASN A 154 -9.95 9.01 3.55
N PHE A 155 -9.57 7.93 4.24
CA PHE A 155 -8.17 7.58 4.48
C PHE A 155 -7.48 6.80 3.35
N PHE A 156 -8.22 6.06 2.52
CA PHE A 156 -7.64 5.25 1.43
C PHE A 156 -8.15 5.59 0.02
N ILE A 157 -9.37 6.12 -0.12
CA ILE A 157 -10.04 6.28 -1.43
C ILE A 157 -10.10 7.76 -1.87
N SER A 158 -10.10 8.72 -0.95
CA SER A 158 -10.13 10.14 -1.30
C SER A 158 -8.96 10.50 -2.23
N ASP A 159 -9.16 11.47 -3.12
CA ASP A 159 -8.11 11.86 -4.07
C ASP A 159 -6.86 12.38 -3.36
N PHE A 160 -7.06 13.07 -2.23
CA PHE A 160 -5.97 13.46 -1.33
C PHE A 160 -5.27 12.25 -0.71
N ALA A 161 -6.02 11.27 -0.18
CA ALA A 161 -5.44 10.06 0.38
C ALA A 161 -4.61 9.28 -0.65
N LYS A 162 -5.13 9.11 -1.87
CA LYS A 162 -4.38 8.46 -2.96
C LYS A 162 -3.06 9.18 -3.23
N ALA A 163 -3.10 10.52 -3.34
CA ALA A 163 -1.90 11.31 -3.55
C ALA A 163 -0.90 11.12 -2.40
N VAL A 164 -1.36 11.17 -1.15
CA VAL A 164 -0.52 10.95 0.04
C VAL A 164 0.10 9.55 0.02
N TRP A 165 -0.67 8.50 -0.26
CA TRP A 165 -0.17 7.13 -0.31
C TRP A 165 0.80 6.87 -1.47
N ILE A 166 0.65 7.57 -2.60
CA ILE A 166 1.59 7.52 -3.73
C ILE A 166 2.88 8.27 -3.41
N ILE A 167 2.82 9.36 -2.65
CA ILE A 167 3.98 10.22 -2.40
C ILE A 167 4.80 9.72 -1.19
N LEU A 168 4.14 9.24 -0.14
CA LEU A 168 4.79 8.81 1.10
C LEU A 168 5.93 7.80 0.91
N PRO A 169 5.79 6.72 0.11
CA PRO A 169 6.86 5.75 -0.07
C PRO A 169 8.11 6.32 -0.75
N ILE A 170 7.95 7.32 -1.61
CA ILE A 170 9.08 8.02 -2.25
C ILE A 170 9.89 8.77 -1.20
N PHE A 171 9.21 9.51 -0.32
CA PHE A 171 9.86 10.16 0.83
C PHE A 171 10.47 9.14 1.79
N GLY A 172 9.77 8.02 2.02
CA GLY A 172 10.25 6.90 2.81
C GLY A 172 11.61 6.41 2.30
N MET A 173 11.74 6.15 0.99
CA MET A 173 12.99 5.74 0.37
C MET A 173 14.10 6.78 0.52
N MET A 174 13.79 8.08 0.41
CA MET A 174 14.76 9.16 0.55
C MET A 174 15.35 9.24 1.96
N LEU A 175 14.52 9.04 2.99
CA LEU A 175 14.93 9.07 4.39
C LEU A 175 15.91 7.95 4.76
N GLY A 176 15.85 6.81 4.05
CA GLY A 176 16.76 5.67 4.25
C GLY A 176 18.22 5.91 3.84
N LYS A 177 18.51 7.04 3.18
CA LYS A 177 19.84 7.40 2.67
C LYS A 177 20.71 8.16 3.70
N GLY A 178 20.19 8.43 4.90
CA GLY A 178 20.73 9.46 5.80
C GLY A 178 21.83 9.07 6.80
N ASP A 179 22.35 7.84 6.83
CA ASP A 179 23.28 7.44 7.89
C ASP A 179 24.54 6.73 7.36
N LYS A 180 25.37 7.51 6.66
CA LYS A 180 26.79 7.22 6.39
C LYS A 180 27.41 8.45 5.74
N ASP A 181 27.91 9.35 6.58
CA ASP A 181 29.08 10.20 6.37
C ASP A 181 29.32 11.02 7.65
N SER A 182 29.65 10.33 8.73
CA SER A 182 30.23 10.92 9.95
C SER A 182 30.95 9.81 10.72
N ASP A 183 32.13 9.46 10.23
CA ASP A 183 33.36 9.18 11.02
C ASP A 183 34.49 8.70 10.09
#